data_AF-A0A442FP73-F1
#
_entry.id   AF-A0A442FP73-F1
#
_cell.length_a   1.000
_cell.length_b   1.000
_cell.length_c   1.000
_cell.angle_alpha   90.00
_cell.angle_beta   90.00
_cell.angle_gamma   90.00
#
_symmetry.space_group_name_H-M   'P 1'
#
loop_
_entity.id
_entity.type
_entity.pdbx_description
1 polymer ?
#
loop_
_entity_poly.entity_id
_entity_poly.type
_entity_poly.pdbx_seq_one_letter_code
_entity_poly.pdbx_strand_id
1 'polypeptide(L)'
;MTLAFPNPSRSFDPERNGVYFIGHDGMFQIRFFIEAEALAKNGIALGGKANVETAYLSAFDGLRISIQNVAGRVYARHRRDSYTLTAADFR
;
A
#
# COMPACT_ATOMS: atom_id res chain seq x y z
N MET A 1 7.66 8.08 18.08
CA MET A 1 8.31 8.43 16.82
C MET A 1 7.22 8.47 15.74
N THR A 2 7.51 9.12 14.61
CA THR A 2 6.54 9.33 13.53
C THR A 2 6.85 8.34 12.41
N LEU A 3 5.85 7.56 12.00
CA LEU A 3 5.97 6.65 10.87
C LEU A 3 6.37 7.44 9.61
N ALA A 4 7.49 7.04 9.01
CA ALA A 4 8.06 7.66 7.81
C ALA A 4 8.18 6.65 6.67
N PHE A 5 8.21 7.14 5.44
CA PHE A 5 8.33 6.30 4.24
C PHE A 5 9.50 6.76 3.36
N PRO A 6 10.75 6.73 3.89
CA PRO A 6 11.92 7.28 3.21
C PRO A 6 12.24 6.53 1.91
N ASN A 7 11.93 5.23 1.86
CA ASN A 7 12.18 4.39 0.70
C ASN A 7 10.90 4.19 -0.12
N PRO A 8 10.95 4.32 -1.46
CA PRO A 8 9.86 3.92 -2.35
C PRO A 8 9.82 2.40 -2.56
N SER A 9 10.09 1.62 -1.52
CA SER A 9 10.06 0.16 -1.59
C SER A 9 8.63 -0.31 -1.80
N ARG A 10 8.41 -0.98 -2.93
CA ARG A 10 7.13 -1.61 -3.28
C ARG A 10 7.37 -2.94 -3.99
N SER A 11 6.55 -3.94 -3.68
CA SER A 11 6.59 -5.25 -4.34
C SER A 11 5.16 -5.71 -4.59
N PHE A 12 4.87 -6.12 -5.82
CA PHE A 12 3.59 -6.74 -6.11
C PHE A 12 3.60 -8.20 -5.65
N ASP A 13 2.49 -8.64 -5.08
CA ASP A 13 2.22 -10.03 -4.70
C ASP A 13 1.09 -10.55 -5.59
N PRO A 14 1.38 -11.47 -6.53
CA PRO A 14 0.36 -12.05 -7.40
C PRO A 14 -0.56 -13.04 -6.67
N GLU A 15 -0.12 -13.67 -5.57
CA GLU A 15 -0.93 -14.63 -4.82
C GLU A 15 -2.03 -13.92 -4.03
N ARG A 16 -1.70 -12.77 -3.44
CA ARG A 16 -2.66 -11.93 -2.71
C ARG A 16 -3.28 -10.82 -3.55
N ASN A 17 -2.85 -10.70 -4.81
CA ASN A 17 -3.27 -9.66 -5.75
C ASN A 17 -3.20 -8.27 -5.08
N GLY A 18 -2.00 -7.81 -4.75
CA GLY A 18 -1.81 -6.53 -4.06
C GLY A 18 -0.36 -6.08 -3.99
N VAL A 19 -0.09 -4.97 -3.33
CA VAL A 19 1.24 -4.37 -3.26
C VAL A 19 1.70 -4.28 -1.80
N TYR A 20 2.88 -4.81 -1.51
CA TYR A 20 3.59 -4.56 -0.26
C TYR A 20 4.41 -3.29 -0.35
N PHE A 21 4.50 -2.57 0.76
CA PHE A 21 5.42 -1.46 0.95
C PHE A 21 5.87 -1.38 2.41
N ILE A 22 6.95 -0.64 2.67
CA ILE A 22 7.57 -0.56 3.99
C ILE A 22 7.48 0.87 4.53
N GLY A 23 6.98 0.99 5.76
CA GLY A 23 7.14 2.17 6.59
C GLY A 23 8.24 1.96 7.64
N HIS A 24 8.77 3.05 8.17
CA HIS A 24 9.81 3.05 9.18
C HIS A 24 9.35 3.85 10.40
N ASP A 25 9.35 3.22 11.57
CA ASP A 25 9.24 3.93 12.86
C ASP A 25 10.60 3.86 13.57
N GLY A 26 11.45 4.85 13.30
CA GLY A 26 12.85 4.82 13.71
C GLY A 26 13.62 3.68 13.01
N MET A 27 14.13 2.73 13.79
CA MET A 27 14.86 1.55 13.28
C MET A 27 13.95 0.39 12.89
N PHE A 28 12.65 0.46 13.21
CA PHE A 28 11.71 -0.63 12.96
C PHE A 28 11.08 -0.50 11.58
N GLN A 29 11.21 -1.56 10.78
CA GLN A 29 10.48 -1.70 9.52
C GLN A 29 9.09 -2.27 9.79
N ILE A 30 8.08 -1.54 9.34
CA ILE A 30 6.68 -1.91 9.44
C ILE A 30 6.18 -2.29 8.05
N ARG A 31 5.64 -3.50 7.91
CA ARG A 31 5.16 -4.02 6.62
C ARG A 31 3.72 -3.60 6.40
N PHE A 32 3.45 -2.97 5.27
CA PHE A 32 2.09 -2.66 4.85
C PHE A 32 1.79 -3.43 3.57
N PHE A 33 0.58 -3.96 3.49
CA PHE A 33 0.02 -4.58 2.30
C PHE A 33 -1.21 -3.79 1.90
N ILE A 34 -1.35 -3.44 0.62
CA ILE A 34 -2.57 -2.87 0.07
C ILE A 34 -3.14 -3.80 -0.98
N GLU A 35 -4.43 -4.12 -0.84
CA GLU A 35 -5.13 -4.96 -1.79
C GLU A 35 -5.31 -4.25 -3.14
N ALA A 36 -5.19 -5.00 -4.22
CA ALA A 36 -5.49 -4.53 -5.57
C ALA A 36 -6.88 -3.89 -5.67
N GLU A 37 -7.89 -4.44 -4.99
CA GLU A 37 -9.24 -3.90 -5.02
C GLU A 37 -9.31 -2.48 -4.42
N ALA A 38 -8.50 -2.20 -3.40
CA ALA A 38 -8.38 -0.86 -2.82
C ALA A 38 -7.74 0.12 -3.83
N LEU A 39 -6.74 -0.34 -4.60
CA LEU A 39 -6.12 0.43 -5.68
C LEU A 39 -7.08 0.62 -6.87
N ALA A 40 -7.81 -0.42 -7.26
CA ALA A 40 -8.71 -0.43 -8.41
C ALA A 40 -9.95 0.48 -8.20
N LYS A 41 -10.53 0.49 -6.99
CA LYS A 41 -11.62 1.42 -6.63
C LYS A 41 -11.23 2.89 -6.73
N ASN A 42 -9.94 3.20 -6.71
CA ASN A 42 -9.41 4.55 -6.88
C ASN A 42 -9.08 4.91 -8.35
N GLY A 43 -9.62 4.15 -9.33
CA GLY A 43 -9.73 4.60 -10.72
C GLY A 43 -8.91 3.84 -11.76
N ILE A 44 -8.38 2.65 -11.45
CA ILE A 44 -7.59 1.88 -12.43
C ILE A 44 -8.44 0.70 -12.95
N ALA A 45 -9.05 0.89 -14.12
CA ALA A 45 -9.62 -0.21 -14.90
C ALA A 45 -8.46 -1.02 -15.51
N LEU A 46 -8.19 -2.20 -14.97
CA LEU A 46 -7.18 -3.12 -15.48
C LEU A 46 -7.66 -3.78 -16.77
N GLY A 47 -7.51 -3.07 -17.88
CA GLY A 47 -7.68 -3.61 -19.21
C GLY A 47 -6.56 -4.61 -19.53
N GLY A 48 -6.93 -5.90 -19.63
CA GLY A 48 -6.21 -6.92 -20.40
C GLY A 48 -4.79 -7.28 -19.94
N LYS A 49 -4.69 -8.39 -19.18
CA LYS A 49 -3.61 -9.39 -18.94
C LYS A 49 -2.11 -9.11 -19.22
N ALA A 50 -1.69 -8.14 -20.01
CA ALA A 50 -0.29 -7.79 -20.20
C ALA A 50 0.11 -6.70 -19.17
N ASN A 51 0.80 -7.13 -18.12
CA ASN A 51 1.44 -6.32 -17.07
C ASN A 51 0.52 -5.72 -15.99
N VAL A 52 -0.37 -6.56 -15.46
CA VAL A 52 -1.18 -6.29 -14.26
C VAL A 52 -0.32 -5.78 -13.09
N GLU A 53 0.86 -6.37 -12.87
CA GLU A 53 1.83 -5.90 -11.88
C GLU A 53 2.21 -4.43 -12.11
N THR A 54 2.69 -4.08 -13.31
CA THR A 54 3.13 -2.72 -13.62
C THR A 54 1.98 -1.72 -13.44
N ALA A 55 0.77 -2.09 -13.84
CA ALA A 55 -0.41 -1.26 -13.65
C ALA A 55 -0.71 -1.01 -12.17
N TYR A 56 -0.63 -2.02 -11.30
CA TYR A 56 -0.79 -1.84 -9.86
C TYR A 56 0.34 -1.04 -9.22
N LEU A 57 1.58 -1.27 -9.62
CA LEU A 57 2.72 -0.49 -9.13
C LEU A 57 2.60 0.98 -9.53
N SER A 58 2.19 1.28 -10.76
CA SER A 58 1.91 2.65 -11.21
C SER A 58 0.71 3.27 -10.49
N ALA A 59 -0.35 2.49 -10.23
CA ALA A 59 -1.49 2.94 -9.42
C ALA A 59 -1.05 3.33 -8.00
N PHE A 60 -0.24 2.47 -7.39
CA PHE A 60 0.33 2.70 -6.07
C PHE A 60 1.17 3.97 -6.06
N ASP A 61 2.01 4.19 -7.07
CA ASP A 61 2.83 5.39 -7.17
C ASP A 61 1.99 6.66 -7.31
N GLY A 62 0.92 6.64 -8.11
CA GLY A 62 -0.01 7.77 -8.26
C GLY A 62 -0.78 8.09 -6.98
N LEU A 63 -1.08 7.08 -6.15
CA LEU A 63 -1.83 7.21 -4.91
C LEU A 63 -0.94 7.22 -3.65
N ARG A 64 0.39 7.23 -3.82
CA ARG A 64 1.37 6.96 -2.75
C ARG A 64 1.15 7.82 -1.51
N ILE A 65 0.91 9.12 -1.69
CA ILE A 65 0.67 10.06 -0.58
C ILE A 65 -0.60 9.68 0.19
N SER A 66 -1.68 9.35 -0.51
CA SER A 66 -2.95 8.94 0.10
C SER A 66 -2.78 7.63 0.89
N ILE A 67 -2.11 6.65 0.30
CA ILE A 67 -1.82 5.35 0.93
C ILE A 67 -0.97 5.54 2.20
N GLN A 68 0.07 6.36 2.14
CA GLN A 68 0.93 6.65 3.30
C GLN A 68 0.18 7.36 4.43
N ASN A 69 -0.73 8.28 4.10
CA ASN A 69 -1.58 8.93 5.10
C ASN A 69 -2.51 7.92 5.79
N VAL A 70 -3.16 7.03 5.02
CA VAL A 70 -3.99 5.96 5.55
C VAL A 70 -3.16 5.02 6.43
N ALA A 71 -1.99 4.58 5.96
CA ALA A 71 -1.06 3.75 6.70
C ALA A 71 -0.68 4.38 8.05
N GLY A 72 -0.37 5.68 8.07
CA GLY A 72 -0.10 6.42 9.30
C GLY A 72 -1.28 6.45 10.26
N ARG A 73 -2.51 6.63 9.75
CA ARG A 73 -3.73 6.60 10.59
C ARG A 73 -3.99 5.22 11.20
N VAL A 74 -3.86 4.15 10.42
CA VAL A 74 -4.06 2.78 10.89
C VAL A 74 -2.97 2.39 11.89
N TYR A 75 -1.71 2.73 11.59
CA TYR A 75 -0.58 2.51 12.48
C TYR A 75 -0.74 3.20 13.84
N ALA A 76 -1.24 4.45 13.83
CA ALA A 76 -1.47 5.21 15.07
C ALA A 76 -2.55 4.58 15.98
N ARG A 77 -3.52 3.84 15.42
CA ARG A 77 -4.60 3.20 16.18
C ARG A 77 -4.12 1.96 16.94
N HIS A 78 -3.29 1.15 16.31
CA HIS A 78 -2.74 -0.07 16.91
C HIS A 78 -1.33 -0.26 16.38
N ARG A 79 -0.30 -0.34 17.23
CA ARG A 79 1.09 -0.59 16.80
C ARG A 79 1.35 -2.09 16.63
N ARG A 80 1.43 -2.55 15.39
CA ARG A 80 1.67 -3.93 14.94
C ARG A 80 2.82 -3.93 13.95
N ASP A 81 3.45 -5.07 13.76
CA ASP A 81 4.56 -5.23 12.80
C ASP A 81 4.07 -5.31 11.34
N SER A 82 2.77 -5.58 11.13
CA SER A 82 2.16 -5.64 9.81
C SER A 82 0.72 -5.15 9.77
N TYR A 83 0.32 -4.60 8.62
CA TYR A 83 -1.02 -4.10 8.35
C TYR A 83 -1.47 -4.43 6.93
N THR A 84 -2.76 -4.69 6.79
CA THR A 84 -3.44 -4.77 5.50
C THR A 84 -4.35 -3.56 5.36
N LEU A 85 -4.18 -2.82 4.28
CA LEU A 85 -5.03 -1.72 3.86
C LEU A 85 -6.00 -2.23 2.80
N THR A 86 -7.27 -2.19 3.16
CA THR A 86 -8.38 -2.60 2.32
C THR A 86 -9.11 -1.37 1.77
N ALA A 87 -10.02 -1.55 0.83
CA ALA A 87 -10.82 -0.43 0.32
C ALA A 87 -11.63 0.30 1.41
N ALA A 88 -11.91 -0.35 2.55
CA ALA A 88 -12.63 0.27 3.66
C ALA A 88 -11.78 1.30 4.42
N ASP A 89 -10.45 1.18 4.39
CA ASP A 89 -9.54 2.09 5.08
C ASP A 89 -9.38 3.45 4.37
N PHE A 90 -9.82 3.52 3.11
CA PHE A 90 -9.79 4.71 2.25
C PHE A 90 -11.10 5.51 2.25
N ARG A 91 -12.07 5.15 3.11
CA ARG A 91 -13.38 5.82 3.22
C ARG A 91 -13.35 7.06 4.10
#